data_AF-A0A561EJZ8-F1
#
_entry.id   AF-A0A561EJZ8-F1
#
_cell.length_a   1.000
_cell.length_b   1.000
_cell.length_c   1.000
_cell.angle_alpha   90.00
_cell.angle_beta   90.00
_cell.angle_gamma   90.00
#
_symmetry.space_group_name_H-M   'P 1'
#
loop_
_entity.id
_entity.type
_entity.pdbx_description
1 polymer ?
#
loop_
_entity_poly.entity_id
_entity_poly.type
_entity_poly.pdbx_seq_one_letter_code
_entity_poly.pdbx_strand_id
1 'polypeptide(L)'
;MAHAAGVAAAAAMLALGLAVGCSSGATPPAAPQESSPSVSASPSVPPPAAPAAISLVPAPSQLVRGSGAGYPLTGATVLRAEGGPEAATVAGQLAALLHTSTGLTLPVEQSGNGGVVLRLDSAADTGEEGYRLSSAADGVTITAASAAGLFHGVQTLRQLLPVSGTGTVPSLTITDRPRYAYRGGMLDVARHFFPVAAVEQYVDLLAQYKFNHLHLHLTDDQGWRIAIAGWPKLTSVGGSTQVGGGAGGFYTADDYRAITAYAAARHITVVPEVDLPGHTTAALASYPELGCPGDRPAQLFTGIDVGFSRVCPTSERTRAFVDQVIGRLAELTPGPYLDIGGDEAGAVDAASYARFMSQASATVRAHGKQPMSWDDGAAAGRQGPAVLEVWQPLAQLPPQLRTNLEEAARGGTKLVMSPADHAYLDQKYDESTRLGLHWAGYLSVEKAYSWDPDTYLAGLPGAAVTGVEAPVWTETLATPQDLQSMLLPRLPALAEVAWSPQAARSWEDFRPRLAAQAPRWDAQQLAYTKVPEIDWPR
;
A
#
# COMPACT_ATOMS: atom_id res chain seq x y z
N MET A 1 -52.11 17.35 -6.36
CA MET A 1 -51.91 18.46 -5.40
C MET A 1 -50.41 18.76 -5.44
N ALA A 2 -49.88 19.70 -6.24
CA ALA A 2 -50.36 20.98 -6.77
C ALA A 2 -50.27 22.14 -5.76
N HIS A 3 -49.11 22.82 -5.75
CA HIS A 3 -48.94 24.26 -5.56
C HIS A 3 -47.76 24.73 -6.43
N ALA A 4 -47.88 25.90 -7.07
CA ALA A 4 -46.91 26.44 -8.02
C ALA A 4 -47.17 27.94 -8.29
N ALA A 5 -46.24 28.60 -9.01
CA ALA A 5 -46.23 30.01 -9.43
C ALA A 5 -46.02 31.05 -8.29
N GLY A 6 -45.46 32.25 -8.54
CA GLY A 6 -44.88 32.84 -9.77
C GLY A 6 -43.70 33.79 -9.41
N VAL A 7 -42.67 34.03 -10.24
CA VAL A 7 -42.61 34.59 -11.61
C VAL A 7 -42.80 36.11 -11.68
N ALA A 8 -41.73 36.84 -12.01
CA ALA A 8 -41.71 38.13 -12.74
C ALA A 8 -40.28 38.47 -13.22
N ALA A 9 -40.11 39.07 -14.40
CA ALA A 9 -38.81 39.53 -14.93
C ALA A 9 -38.95 40.60 -16.05
N ALA A 10 -38.06 41.61 -16.05
CA ALA A 10 -37.68 42.51 -17.17
C ALA A 10 -36.47 43.37 -16.70
N ALA A 11 -35.41 43.77 -17.45
CA ALA A 11 -35.03 43.79 -18.88
C ALA A 11 -35.14 45.16 -19.60
N ALA A 12 -34.15 45.48 -20.47
CA ALA A 12 -34.03 46.66 -21.38
C ALA A 12 -33.70 48.02 -20.68
N MET A 13 -33.09 49.07 -21.27
CA MET A 13 -32.39 49.40 -22.55
C MET A 13 -31.76 50.84 -22.44
N LEU A 14 -30.94 51.48 -23.31
CA LEU A 14 -30.10 51.21 -24.51
C LEU A 14 -29.17 52.46 -24.77
N ALA A 15 -28.10 52.34 -25.57
CA ALA A 15 -27.44 53.44 -26.37
C ALA A 15 -26.64 54.55 -25.60
N LEU A 16 -25.68 55.33 -26.15
CA LEU A 16 -24.84 55.40 -27.40
C LEU A 16 -23.62 56.35 -27.07
N GLY A 17 -22.55 56.56 -27.85
CA GLY A 17 -22.00 55.97 -29.09
C GLY A 17 -21.18 57.00 -29.94
N LEU A 18 -20.35 56.52 -30.89
CA LEU A 18 -19.55 57.26 -31.91
C LEU A 18 -18.31 58.08 -31.44
N ALA A 19 -17.37 58.53 -32.29
CA ALA A 19 -16.55 57.84 -33.33
C ALA A 19 -15.53 58.80 -34.02
N VAL A 20 -14.35 58.27 -34.42
CA VAL A 20 -13.42 58.75 -35.49
C VAL A 20 -12.69 60.12 -35.33
N GLY A 21 -11.40 60.14 -35.68
CA GLY A 21 -10.61 61.35 -35.95
C GLY A 21 -9.12 61.06 -36.22
N CYS A 22 -8.62 61.31 -37.43
CA CYS A 22 -7.23 61.06 -37.85
C CYS A 22 -6.46 62.37 -38.11
N SER A 23 -5.11 62.38 -38.00
CA SER A 23 -4.18 62.63 -39.14
C SER A 23 -2.73 63.01 -38.74
N SER A 24 -1.74 62.43 -39.45
CA SER A 24 -0.44 62.98 -39.93
C SER A 24 0.45 63.96 -39.12
N GLY A 25 1.77 63.73 -39.11
CA GLY A 25 2.76 64.84 -39.07
C GLY A 25 4.24 64.56 -38.76
N ALA A 26 5.10 64.57 -39.79
CA ALA A 26 6.52 65.02 -39.83
C ALA A 26 7.65 64.45 -38.91
N THR A 27 8.71 63.92 -39.55
CA THR A 27 10.15 63.98 -39.17
C THR A 27 10.75 65.34 -39.62
N PRO A 28 11.99 65.82 -39.25
CA PRO A 28 13.29 65.11 -39.08
C PRO A 28 14.17 65.73 -37.92
N PRO A 29 15.53 65.72 -37.91
CA PRO A 29 16.58 64.93 -38.57
C PRO A 29 17.52 64.21 -37.56
N ALA A 30 18.70 63.71 -37.99
CA ALA A 30 19.66 62.96 -37.14
C ALA A 30 21.13 63.38 -37.33
N ALA A 31 21.94 63.24 -36.26
CA ALA A 31 23.41 63.29 -36.22
C ALA A 31 23.91 62.72 -34.85
N PRO A 32 25.22 62.47 -34.64
CA PRO A 32 25.99 61.34 -35.18
C PRO A 32 26.44 60.35 -34.07
N GLN A 33 27.19 59.29 -34.45
CA GLN A 33 27.68 58.27 -33.52
C GLN A 33 28.97 58.67 -32.78
N GLU A 34 29.13 58.19 -31.54
CA GLU A 34 30.44 57.93 -30.92
C GLU A 34 30.56 56.44 -30.56
N SER A 35 31.75 55.86 -30.72
CA SER A 35 32.00 54.42 -30.57
C SER A 35 32.83 54.10 -29.33
N SER A 36 32.21 53.49 -28.32
CA SER A 36 32.92 52.92 -27.16
C SER A 36 33.51 51.54 -27.49
N PRO A 37 34.71 51.19 -26.98
CA PRO A 37 35.37 49.92 -27.28
C PRO A 37 34.72 48.74 -26.54
N SER A 38 34.55 47.62 -27.24
CA SER A 38 34.05 46.37 -26.66
C SER A 38 35.12 45.63 -25.87
N VAL A 39 34.97 45.56 -24.54
CA VAL A 39 35.77 44.66 -23.70
C VAL A 39 35.28 43.23 -23.94
N SER A 40 36.15 42.38 -24.49
CA SER A 40 35.85 40.97 -24.73
C SER A 40 35.82 40.21 -23.40
N ALA A 41 34.65 39.75 -22.98
CA ALA A 41 34.51 38.92 -21.80
C ALA A 41 34.94 37.48 -22.12
N SER A 42 35.90 36.95 -21.36
CA SER A 42 36.24 35.52 -21.39
C SER A 42 35.01 34.67 -21.06
N PRO A 43 34.81 33.51 -21.72
CA PRO A 43 33.67 32.66 -21.42
C PRO A 43 33.74 32.16 -19.97
N SER A 44 32.77 32.56 -19.16
CA SER A 44 32.60 32.03 -17.81
C SER A 44 32.25 30.54 -17.90
N VAL A 45 33.13 29.69 -17.38
CA VAL A 45 32.83 28.28 -17.16
C VAL A 45 31.56 28.22 -16.29
N PRO A 46 30.49 27.52 -16.72
CA PRO A 46 29.29 27.42 -15.91
C PRO A 46 29.63 26.76 -14.56
N PRO A 47 29.02 27.18 -13.44
CA PRO A 47 29.25 26.54 -12.17
C PRO A 47 28.93 25.03 -12.28
N PRO A 48 29.68 24.15 -11.61
CA PRO A 48 29.42 22.72 -11.66
C PRO A 48 27.98 22.45 -11.23
N ALA A 49 27.26 21.65 -12.02
CA ALA A 49 25.87 21.35 -11.77
C ALA A 49 25.68 20.80 -10.34
N ALA A 50 24.69 21.33 -9.63
CA ALA A 50 24.43 20.91 -8.26
C ALA A 50 24.21 19.38 -8.21
N PRO A 51 24.86 18.64 -7.28
CA PRO A 51 24.80 17.19 -7.26
C PRO A 51 23.37 16.74 -6.98
N ALA A 52 22.79 16.00 -7.94
CA ALA A 52 21.37 15.69 -8.05
C ALA A 52 20.68 15.36 -6.70
N ALA A 53 19.43 15.77 -6.56
CA ALA A 53 18.60 15.40 -5.40
C ALA A 53 18.52 13.86 -5.30
N ILE A 54 18.61 13.33 -4.08
CA ILE A 54 18.43 11.90 -3.83
C ILE A 54 17.01 11.73 -3.30
N SER A 55 16.11 11.31 -4.19
CA SER A 55 14.68 11.19 -3.90
C SER A 55 14.30 9.74 -3.61
N LEU A 56 14.62 9.30 -2.39
CA LEU A 56 14.24 7.97 -1.89
C LEU A 56 12.89 8.04 -1.19
N VAL A 57 12.03 7.05 -1.43
CA VAL A 57 10.80 6.78 -0.66
C VAL A 57 10.72 5.27 -0.40
N PRO A 58 10.63 4.79 0.85
CA PRO A 58 10.79 5.54 2.10
C PRO A 58 12.17 6.22 2.27
N ALA A 59 12.22 7.29 3.05
CA ALA A 59 13.46 7.91 3.53
C ALA A 59 14.27 6.93 4.40
N PRO A 60 15.56 6.70 4.11
CA PRO A 60 16.37 5.75 4.88
C PRO A 60 16.70 6.28 6.28
N SER A 61 16.85 5.38 7.25
CA SER A 61 17.20 5.72 8.65
C SER A 61 18.47 6.57 8.79
N GLN A 62 19.46 6.38 7.91
CA GLN A 62 20.64 7.23 7.79
C GLN A 62 21.15 7.26 6.34
N LEU A 63 21.45 8.47 5.82
CA LEU A 63 22.13 8.68 4.56
C LEU A 63 23.27 9.69 4.73
N VAL A 64 24.47 9.35 4.23
CA VAL A 64 25.64 10.23 4.17
C VAL A 64 26.13 10.29 2.73
N ARG A 65 26.17 11.49 2.13
CA ARG A 65 26.76 11.68 0.78
C ARG A 65 28.28 11.60 0.86
N GLY A 66 28.90 10.90 -0.08
CA GLY A 66 30.34 10.95 -0.32
C GLY A 66 30.73 12.17 -1.15
N SER A 67 32.02 12.52 -1.12
CA SER A 67 32.61 13.60 -1.92
C SER A 67 33.28 13.12 -3.23
N GLY A 68 33.35 11.80 -3.43
CA GLY A 68 33.96 11.18 -4.62
C GLY A 68 32.98 11.00 -5.78
N ALA A 69 33.50 10.52 -6.90
CA ALA A 69 32.66 10.05 -8.00
C ALA A 69 31.85 8.81 -7.58
N GLY A 70 30.64 8.69 -8.10
CA GLY A 70 29.77 7.52 -7.91
C GLY A 70 30.11 6.37 -8.87
N TYR A 71 29.45 5.23 -8.70
CA TYR A 71 29.66 4.03 -9.51
C TYR A 71 28.84 4.07 -10.83
N PRO A 72 29.48 4.06 -12.02
CA PRO A 72 28.76 4.02 -13.30
C PRO A 72 28.29 2.58 -13.61
N LEU A 73 26.98 2.40 -13.79
CA LEU A 73 26.41 1.13 -14.25
C LEU A 73 26.65 0.98 -15.77
N THR A 74 27.32 -0.08 -16.19
CA THR A 74 27.69 -0.31 -17.60
C THR A 74 27.47 -1.76 -18.01
N GLY A 75 27.53 -2.07 -19.31
CA GLY A 75 27.52 -3.45 -19.82
C GLY A 75 28.75 -4.30 -19.43
N ALA A 76 29.72 -3.72 -18.72
CA ALA A 76 30.84 -4.43 -18.10
C ALA A 76 30.68 -4.59 -16.57
N THR A 77 29.59 -4.09 -15.97
CA THR A 77 29.28 -4.32 -14.56
C THR A 77 28.85 -5.78 -14.36
N VAL A 78 29.40 -6.41 -13.32
CA VAL A 78 29.01 -7.74 -12.84
C VAL A 78 28.29 -7.60 -11.50
N LEU A 79 27.28 -8.42 -11.26
CA LEU A 79 26.63 -8.54 -9.96
C LEU A 79 27.31 -9.67 -9.17
N ARG A 80 27.87 -9.35 -8.00
CA ARG A 80 28.55 -10.31 -7.13
C ARG A 80 27.59 -10.79 -6.05
N ALA A 81 27.42 -12.10 -5.92
CA ALA A 81 26.56 -12.73 -4.91
C ALA A 81 27.41 -13.42 -3.83
N GLU A 82 27.66 -12.72 -2.72
CA GLU A 82 28.42 -13.23 -1.58
C GLU A 82 27.46 -13.74 -0.49
N GLY A 83 27.81 -14.86 0.15
CA GLY A 83 27.01 -15.44 1.25
C GLY A 83 26.02 -16.56 0.86
N GLY A 84 25.99 -16.99 -0.41
CA GLY A 84 25.35 -18.24 -0.82
C GLY A 84 24.13 -18.10 -1.74
N PRO A 85 23.28 -19.15 -1.85
CA PRO A 85 22.20 -19.21 -2.84
C PRO A 85 21.18 -18.09 -2.73
N GLU A 86 20.83 -17.65 -1.51
CA GLU A 86 19.88 -16.55 -1.29
C GLU A 86 20.39 -15.22 -1.86
N ALA A 87 21.68 -14.89 -1.64
CA ALA A 87 22.31 -13.72 -2.24
C ALA A 87 22.33 -13.81 -3.78
N ALA A 88 22.49 -15.02 -4.33
CA ALA A 88 22.43 -15.25 -5.79
C ALA A 88 21.00 -15.06 -6.35
N THR A 89 19.96 -15.46 -5.61
CA THR A 89 18.56 -15.18 -5.96
C THR A 89 18.29 -13.67 -6.00
N VAL A 90 18.66 -12.92 -4.95
CA VAL A 90 18.45 -11.46 -4.91
C VAL A 90 19.30 -10.73 -5.95
N ALA A 91 20.51 -11.22 -6.26
CA ALA A 91 21.32 -10.70 -7.35
C ALA A 91 20.68 -10.95 -8.73
N GLY A 92 20.04 -12.12 -8.93
CA GLY A 92 19.26 -12.42 -10.14
C GLY A 92 18.02 -11.54 -10.29
N GLN A 93 17.35 -11.22 -9.18
CA GLN A 93 16.23 -10.26 -9.17
C GLN A 93 16.70 -8.84 -9.53
N LEU A 94 17.85 -8.40 -8.99
CA LEU A 94 18.47 -7.14 -9.39
C LEU A 94 18.84 -7.15 -10.89
N ALA A 95 19.37 -8.26 -11.42
CA ALA A 95 19.67 -8.39 -12.85
C ALA A 95 18.41 -8.20 -13.71
N ALA A 96 17.30 -8.83 -13.35
CA ALA A 96 16.02 -8.68 -14.06
C ALA A 96 15.47 -7.25 -13.97
N LEU A 97 15.47 -6.64 -12.78
CA LEU A 97 15.03 -5.25 -12.57
C LEU A 97 15.85 -4.24 -13.38
N LEU A 98 17.17 -4.42 -13.44
CA LEU A 98 18.07 -3.58 -14.23
C LEU A 98 17.97 -3.86 -15.73
N HIS A 99 17.70 -5.09 -16.15
CA HIS A 99 17.47 -5.41 -17.56
C HIS A 99 16.28 -4.62 -18.11
N THR A 100 15.15 -4.61 -17.38
CA THR A 100 13.94 -3.90 -17.78
C THR A 100 14.13 -2.39 -17.95
N SER A 101 14.94 -1.74 -17.10
CA SER A 101 15.17 -0.28 -17.20
C SER A 101 16.35 0.12 -18.10
N THR A 102 17.36 -0.74 -18.27
CA THR A 102 18.63 -0.37 -18.94
C THR A 102 18.92 -1.14 -20.23
N GLY A 103 18.24 -2.26 -20.47
CA GLY A 103 18.53 -3.20 -21.56
C GLY A 103 19.81 -4.03 -21.38
N LEU A 104 20.58 -3.83 -20.29
CA LEU A 104 21.82 -4.56 -20.03
C LEU A 104 21.56 -5.99 -19.58
N THR A 105 22.39 -6.92 -20.04
CA THR A 105 22.44 -8.31 -19.53
C THR A 105 23.62 -8.41 -18.57
N LEU A 106 23.37 -8.15 -17.29
CA LEU A 106 24.40 -8.18 -16.24
C LEU A 106 24.60 -9.61 -15.72
N PRO A 107 25.81 -10.19 -15.79
CA PRO A 107 26.05 -11.52 -15.23
C PRO A 107 26.02 -11.51 -13.71
N VAL A 108 25.60 -12.63 -13.12
CA VAL A 108 25.61 -12.89 -11.67
C VAL A 108 26.68 -13.93 -11.36
N GLU A 109 27.65 -13.58 -10.53
CA GLU A 109 28.81 -14.43 -10.19
C GLU A 109 29.02 -14.50 -8.66
N GLN A 110 29.39 -15.66 -8.12
CA GLN A 110 29.56 -15.86 -6.67
C GLN A 110 30.97 -15.51 -6.13
N SER A 111 31.84 -14.98 -6.98
CA SER A 111 33.22 -14.61 -6.62
C SER A 111 33.76 -13.52 -7.54
N GLY A 112 34.90 -12.93 -7.20
CA GLY A 112 35.56 -11.86 -7.98
C GLY A 112 35.39 -10.48 -7.34
N ASN A 113 36.18 -9.51 -7.83
CA ASN A 113 36.27 -8.18 -7.23
C ASN A 113 35.51 -7.14 -8.06
N GLY A 114 34.95 -6.12 -7.38
CA GLY A 114 34.27 -4.99 -8.00
C GLY A 114 32.93 -5.34 -8.67
N GLY A 115 32.22 -4.29 -9.09
CA GLY A 115 30.85 -4.38 -9.62
C GLY A 115 29.82 -3.91 -8.60
N VAL A 116 28.65 -4.56 -8.59
CA VAL A 116 27.63 -4.39 -7.54
C VAL A 116 27.59 -5.66 -6.70
N VAL A 117 28.00 -5.56 -5.44
CA VAL A 117 28.07 -6.68 -4.50
C VAL A 117 26.79 -6.75 -3.66
N LEU A 118 26.20 -7.93 -3.57
CA LEU A 118 25.15 -8.27 -2.61
C LEU A 118 25.74 -9.30 -1.65
N ARG A 119 25.95 -8.90 -0.40
CA ARG A 119 26.62 -9.67 0.66
C ARG A 119 25.64 -10.07 1.75
N LEU A 120 25.25 -11.34 1.75
CA LEU A 120 24.56 -11.95 2.87
C LEU A 120 25.60 -12.31 3.93
N ASP A 121 25.54 -11.63 5.08
CA ASP A 121 26.44 -11.82 6.21
C ASP A 121 25.61 -11.79 7.50
N SER A 122 25.36 -12.97 8.07
CA SER A 122 24.54 -13.12 9.28
C SER A 122 25.17 -12.52 10.55
N ALA A 123 26.43 -12.06 10.49
CA ALA A 123 27.05 -11.27 11.56
C ALA A 123 26.87 -9.74 11.38
N ALA A 124 26.25 -9.28 10.29
CA ALA A 124 26.02 -7.86 10.04
C ALA A 124 24.91 -7.28 10.94
N ASP A 125 25.26 -6.31 11.79
CA ASP A 125 24.33 -5.55 12.65
C ASP A 125 23.36 -4.69 11.82
N THR A 126 22.33 -5.36 11.30
CA THR A 126 21.32 -4.85 10.35
C THR A 126 19.90 -5.33 10.68
N GLY A 127 19.76 -6.43 11.42
CA GLY A 127 18.48 -7.06 11.74
C GLY A 127 17.90 -7.84 10.55
N GLU A 128 16.69 -8.37 10.72
CA GLU A 128 16.07 -9.29 9.74
C GLU A 128 15.65 -8.61 8.43
N GLU A 129 15.52 -7.28 8.40
CA GLU A 129 15.04 -6.54 7.23
C GLU A 129 15.88 -5.32 6.85
N GLY A 130 16.89 -4.98 7.64
CA GLY A 130 17.78 -3.84 7.39
C GLY A 130 18.97 -4.18 6.50
N TYR A 131 19.69 -3.14 6.06
CA TYR A 131 20.85 -3.25 5.19
C TYR A 131 21.79 -2.04 5.35
N ARG A 132 23.04 -2.21 4.90
CA ARG A 132 23.96 -1.12 4.61
C ARG A 132 24.29 -1.12 3.12
N LEU A 133 24.06 0.01 2.45
CA LEU A 133 24.44 0.23 1.06
C LEU A 133 25.58 1.26 1.02
N SER A 134 26.72 0.91 0.45
CA SER A 134 27.84 1.82 0.17
C SER A 134 28.09 1.93 -1.33
N SER A 135 28.50 3.11 -1.80
CA SER A 135 28.72 3.42 -3.21
C SER A 135 29.90 4.39 -3.39
N ALA A 136 30.82 4.04 -4.27
CA ALA A 136 31.98 4.83 -4.67
C ALA A 136 32.43 4.48 -6.10
N ALA A 137 33.48 5.13 -6.62
CA ALA A 137 33.90 4.98 -8.02
C ALA A 137 34.33 3.55 -8.41
N ASP A 138 34.68 2.70 -7.44
CA ASP A 138 35.16 1.32 -7.61
C ASP A 138 34.05 0.26 -7.48
N GLY A 139 32.90 0.59 -6.88
CA GLY A 139 31.78 -0.34 -6.77
C GLY A 139 30.59 0.14 -5.94
N VAL A 140 29.57 -0.70 -5.90
CA VAL A 140 28.47 -0.64 -4.94
C VAL A 140 28.50 -1.90 -4.08
N THR A 141 28.17 -1.81 -2.80
CA THR A 141 27.99 -2.97 -1.92
C THR A 141 26.75 -2.80 -1.07
N ILE A 142 25.84 -3.77 -1.13
CA ILE A 142 24.73 -3.95 -0.20
C ILE A 142 25.10 -5.12 0.72
N THR A 143 25.12 -4.89 2.04
CA THR A 143 25.33 -5.92 3.06
C THR A 143 24.11 -6.02 3.97
N ALA A 144 23.64 -7.23 4.27
CA ALA A 144 22.55 -7.48 5.22
C ALA A 144 22.67 -8.87 5.87
N ALA A 145 22.01 -9.05 7.02
CA ALA A 145 21.93 -10.33 7.72
C ALA A 145 20.92 -11.33 7.13
N SER A 146 20.05 -10.89 6.22
CA SER A 146 19.03 -11.71 5.55
C SER A 146 18.89 -11.39 4.06
N ALA A 147 18.26 -12.31 3.32
CA ALA A 147 17.80 -12.05 1.95
C ALA A 147 16.83 -10.86 1.85
N ALA A 148 15.92 -10.70 2.82
CA ALA A 148 14.96 -9.59 2.84
C ALA A 148 15.67 -8.23 2.99
N GLY A 149 16.70 -8.14 3.83
CA GLY A 149 17.54 -6.95 3.93
C GLY A 149 18.27 -6.63 2.61
N LEU A 150 18.85 -7.63 1.94
CA LEU A 150 19.44 -7.45 0.61
C LEU A 150 18.41 -6.94 -0.41
N PHE A 151 17.19 -7.50 -0.39
CA PHE A 151 16.10 -7.11 -1.28
C PHE A 151 15.64 -5.68 -1.02
N HIS A 152 15.47 -5.26 0.24
CA HIS A 152 15.20 -3.87 0.59
C HIS A 152 16.32 -2.91 0.15
N GLY A 153 17.58 -3.35 0.21
CA GLY A 153 18.72 -2.63 -0.37
C GLY A 153 18.64 -2.48 -1.89
N VAL A 154 18.16 -3.51 -2.61
CA VAL A 154 17.89 -3.46 -4.06
C VAL A 154 16.78 -2.46 -4.39
N GLN A 155 15.71 -2.36 -3.57
CA GLN A 155 14.65 -1.37 -3.77
C GLN A 155 15.15 0.08 -3.62
N THR A 156 16.09 0.32 -2.70
CA THR A 156 16.80 1.61 -2.60
C THR A 156 17.74 1.83 -3.78
N LEU A 157 18.52 0.82 -4.20
CA LEU A 157 19.46 0.93 -5.32
C LEU A 157 18.79 1.33 -6.64
N ARG A 158 17.64 0.74 -6.98
CA ARG A 158 16.89 1.13 -8.20
C ARG A 158 16.29 2.54 -8.14
N GLN A 159 16.09 3.11 -6.94
CA GLN A 159 15.70 4.52 -6.78
C GLN A 159 16.90 5.49 -6.85
N LEU A 160 18.13 5.01 -6.63
CA LEU A 160 19.37 5.78 -6.84
C LEU A 160 19.82 5.83 -8.32
N LEU A 161 19.27 4.95 -9.15
CA LEU A 161 19.50 4.91 -10.61
C LEU A 161 18.42 5.71 -11.38
N PRO A 162 18.68 6.13 -12.62
CA PRO A 162 17.68 6.82 -13.44
C PRO A 162 16.42 5.95 -13.69
N VAL A 163 15.37 6.59 -14.23
CA VAL A 163 14.12 5.92 -14.62
C VAL A 163 14.37 4.85 -15.69
N SER A 164 15.18 5.19 -16.68
CA SER A 164 15.56 4.33 -17.80
C SER A 164 16.97 4.68 -18.29
N GLY A 165 17.59 3.73 -19.00
CA GLY A 165 18.97 3.82 -19.46
C GLY A 165 20.01 3.62 -18.34
N THR A 166 21.29 3.61 -18.73
CA THR A 166 22.41 3.53 -17.78
C THR A 166 22.60 4.83 -17.00
N GLY A 167 23.11 4.73 -15.77
CA GLY A 167 23.42 5.89 -14.94
C GLY A 167 24.45 5.60 -13.87
N THR A 168 24.78 6.62 -13.09
CA THR A 168 25.78 6.55 -12.02
C THR A 168 25.09 6.53 -10.66
N VAL A 169 25.29 5.48 -9.88
CA VAL A 169 24.88 5.43 -8.48
C VAL A 169 25.73 6.45 -7.72
N PRO A 170 25.17 7.49 -7.08
CA PRO A 170 25.95 8.55 -6.44
C PRO A 170 26.88 7.98 -5.36
N SER A 171 27.98 8.65 -5.04
CA SER A 171 28.82 8.23 -3.91
C SER A 171 28.10 8.54 -2.60
N LEU A 172 27.88 7.51 -1.78
CA LEU A 172 27.17 7.62 -0.50
C LEU A 172 27.38 6.39 0.39
N THR A 173 26.93 6.50 1.64
CA THR A 173 26.62 5.36 2.49
C THR A 173 25.23 5.55 3.09
N ILE A 174 24.41 4.50 3.01
CA ILE A 174 23.10 4.37 3.64
C ILE A 174 23.19 3.24 4.66
N THR A 175 22.67 3.43 5.86
CA THR A 175 22.38 2.35 6.82
C THR A 175 20.92 2.48 7.21
N ASP A 176 20.15 1.43 7.00
CA ASP A 176 18.69 1.52 6.95
C ASP A 176 18.03 0.23 7.44
N ARG A 177 16.85 0.38 8.05
CA ARG A 177 16.02 -0.68 8.63
C ARG A 177 14.61 -0.12 8.87
N PRO A 178 13.56 -0.96 8.89
CA PRO A 178 12.22 -0.47 9.18
C PRO A 178 12.07 -0.03 10.63
N ARG A 179 11.18 0.95 10.86
CA ARG A 179 10.63 1.32 12.16
C ARG A 179 9.73 0.21 12.72
N TYR A 180 8.86 -0.33 11.88
CA TYR A 180 7.86 -1.33 12.26
C TYR A 180 8.06 -2.68 11.54
N ALA A 181 7.83 -3.77 12.27
CA ALA A 181 7.96 -5.12 11.75
C ALA A 181 6.79 -5.52 10.82
N TYR A 182 5.59 -4.99 11.06
CA TYR A 182 4.45 -5.18 10.18
C TYR A 182 4.27 -3.96 9.27
N ARG A 183 4.27 -4.18 7.96
CA ARG A 183 4.09 -3.13 6.94
C ARG A 183 3.23 -3.73 5.83
N GLY A 184 1.92 -3.61 6.00
CA GLY A 184 0.93 -4.30 5.18
C GLY A 184 0.25 -3.41 4.14
N GLY A 185 -0.24 -4.04 3.08
CA GLY A 185 -1.26 -3.47 2.20
C GLY A 185 -2.36 -4.50 2.00
N MET A 186 -3.60 -4.14 2.31
CA MET A 186 -4.76 -5.00 2.08
C MET A 186 -5.33 -4.76 0.69
N LEU A 187 -5.55 -5.83 -0.06
CA LEU A 187 -6.38 -5.79 -1.27
C LEU A 187 -7.69 -6.54 -1.01
N ASP A 188 -8.79 -5.79 -1.03
CA ASP A 188 -10.12 -6.38 -1.16
C ASP A 188 -10.27 -6.95 -2.58
N VAL A 189 -10.66 -8.21 -2.63
CA VAL A 189 -11.00 -8.93 -3.87
C VAL A 189 -12.44 -9.46 -3.84
N ALA A 190 -13.15 -9.24 -2.73
CA ALA A 190 -14.51 -9.68 -2.49
C ALA A 190 -15.52 -8.73 -3.15
N ARG A 191 -15.37 -7.41 -3.03
CA ARG A 191 -16.32 -6.45 -3.64
C ARG A 191 -16.16 -6.37 -5.16
N HIS A 192 -14.93 -6.36 -5.68
CA HIS A 192 -14.61 -6.63 -7.09
C HIS A 192 -13.46 -7.64 -7.19
N PHE A 193 -13.58 -8.65 -8.06
CA PHE A 193 -12.56 -9.70 -8.18
C PHE A 193 -11.39 -9.31 -9.09
N PHE A 194 -10.17 -9.43 -8.55
CA PHE A 194 -8.92 -9.22 -9.29
C PHE A 194 -8.24 -10.56 -9.63
N PRO A 195 -7.88 -10.83 -10.89
CA PRO A 195 -7.18 -12.06 -11.27
C PRO A 195 -5.75 -12.08 -10.72
N VAL A 196 -5.13 -13.28 -10.64
CA VAL A 196 -3.77 -13.50 -10.11
C VAL A 196 -2.76 -12.45 -10.60
N ALA A 197 -2.69 -12.20 -11.91
CA ALA A 197 -1.75 -11.23 -12.49
C ALA A 197 -1.95 -9.77 -12.02
N ALA A 198 -3.14 -9.39 -11.56
CA ALA A 198 -3.38 -8.07 -10.97
C ALA A 198 -2.98 -8.02 -9.49
N VAL A 199 -3.15 -9.12 -8.75
CA VAL A 199 -2.59 -9.28 -7.40
C VAL A 199 -1.07 -9.27 -7.44
N GLU A 200 -0.46 -9.96 -8.42
CA GLU A 200 0.98 -9.93 -8.68
C GLU A 200 1.49 -8.51 -8.96
N GLN A 201 0.78 -7.70 -9.75
CA GLN A 201 1.10 -6.29 -9.96
C GLN A 201 1.01 -5.44 -8.68
N TYR A 202 0.04 -5.71 -7.81
CA TYR A 202 -0.06 -5.04 -6.50
C TYR A 202 1.10 -5.45 -5.58
N VAL A 203 1.46 -6.73 -5.54
CA VAL A 203 2.64 -7.24 -4.82
C VAL A 203 3.95 -6.64 -5.35
N ASP A 204 4.09 -6.46 -6.67
CA ASP A 204 5.22 -5.72 -7.24
C ASP A 204 5.25 -4.26 -6.76
N LEU A 205 4.09 -3.60 -6.68
CA LEU A 205 3.99 -2.22 -6.18
C LEU A 205 4.34 -2.09 -4.69
N LEU A 206 3.82 -2.99 -3.84
CA LEU A 206 4.16 -3.11 -2.43
C LEU A 206 5.68 -3.31 -2.23
N ALA A 207 6.28 -4.20 -3.02
CA ALA A 207 7.71 -4.48 -2.95
C ALA A 207 8.58 -3.25 -3.25
N GLN A 208 8.19 -2.35 -4.16
CA GLN A 208 8.97 -1.15 -4.49
C GLN A 208 9.19 -0.21 -3.30
N TYR A 209 8.25 -0.24 -2.35
CA TYR A 209 8.19 0.65 -1.19
C TYR A 209 8.45 -0.08 0.14
N LYS A 210 8.94 -1.34 0.09
CA LYS A 210 9.38 -2.14 1.25
C LYS A 210 8.25 -2.53 2.23
N PHE A 211 7.00 -2.61 1.75
CA PHE A 211 5.96 -3.38 2.44
C PHE A 211 6.37 -4.86 2.50
N ASN A 212 5.99 -5.56 3.57
CA ASN A 212 6.34 -6.96 3.81
C ASN A 212 5.14 -7.85 4.17
N HIS A 213 3.93 -7.30 4.18
CA HIS A 213 2.68 -8.07 4.28
C HIS A 213 1.72 -7.71 3.14
N LEU A 214 1.05 -8.72 2.60
CA LEU A 214 -0.09 -8.61 1.70
C LEU A 214 -1.28 -9.18 2.45
N HIS A 215 -2.22 -8.34 2.86
CA HIS A 215 -3.49 -8.82 3.38
C HIS A 215 -4.45 -9.01 2.20
N LEU A 216 -5.13 -10.15 2.15
CA LEU A 216 -6.15 -10.46 1.15
C LEU A 216 -7.49 -10.64 1.85
N HIS A 217 -8.36 -9.65 1.69
CA HIS A 217 -9.75 -9.75 2.11
C HIS A 217 -10.51 -10.61 1.07
N LEU A 218 -10.63 -11.92 1.37
CA LEU A 218 -11.06 -12.95 0.42
C LEU A 218 -12.57 -13.21 0.41
N THR A 219 -13.33 -12.72 1.40
CA THR A 219 -14.74 -13.09 1.59
C THR A 219 -15.57 -11.96 2.19
N ASP A 220 -16.65 -11.58 1.49
CA ASP A 220 -17.60 -10.57 1.93
C ASP A 220 -19.04 -10.92 1.49
N ASP A 221 -20.00 -10.02 1.69
CA ASP A 221 -21.38 -10.13 1.29
C ASP A 221 -21.57 -10.31 -0.23
N GLN A 222 -20.75 -9.66 -1.08
CA GLN A 222 -20.85 -9.74 -2.54
C GLN A 222 -19.96 -10.82 -3.19
N GLY A 223 -19.11 -11.50 -2.42
CA GLY A 223 -18.08 -12.34 -3.02
C GLY A 223 -17.34 -13.28 -2.08
N TRP A 224 -17.26 -14.56 -2.45
CA TRP A 224 -16.34 -15.52 -1.83
C TRP A 224 -15.25 -15.95 -2.83
N ARG A 225 -13.98 -15.68 -2.52
CA ARG A 225 -12.90 -15.68 -3.50
C ARG A 225 -11.85 -16.79 -3.36
N ILE A 226 -12.03 -17.76 -2.46
CA ILE A 226 -11.07 -18.88 -2.28
C ILE A 226 -11.74 -20.26 -2.30
N ALA A 227 -11.22 -21.20 -3.09
CA ALA A 227 -11.81 -22.54 -3.23
C ALA A 227 -11.50 -23.44 -2.01
N ILE A 228 -12.50 -23.62 -1.13
CA ILE A 228 -12.39 -24.47 0.06
C ILE A 228 -12.85 -25.91 -0.24
N ALA A 229 -11.95 -26.88 0.00
CA ALA A 229 -12.26 -28.30 -0.16
C ALA A 229 -13.38 -28.75 0.80
N GLY A 230 -14.40 -29.40 0.25
CA GLY A 230 -15.61 -29.81 0.98
C GLY A 230 -16.77 -28.81 0.91
N TRP A 231 -16.50 -27.55 0.54
CA TRP A 231 -17.51 -26.47 0.48
C TRP A 231 -17.62 -25.83 -0.92
N PRO A 232 -17.80 -26.62 -2.00
CA PRO A 232 -17.66 -26.14 -3.39
C PRO A 232 -18.63 -25.03 -3.81
N LYS A 233 -19.79 -24.89 -3.14
CA LYS A 233 -20.73 -23.81 -3.49
C LYS A 233 -20.23 -22.42 -3.10
N LEU A 234 -19.29 -22.32 -2.14
CA LEU A 234 -18.76 -21.02 -1.72
C LEU A 234 -18.23 -20.27 -2.94
N THR A 235 -17.44 -20.93 -3.80
CA THR A 235 -16.98 -20.33 -5.06
C THR A 235 -17.96 -20.52 -6.22
N SER A 236 -18.67 -21.66 -6.31
CA SER A 236 -19.60 -21.90 -7.43
C SER A 236 -20.94 -21.14 -7.35
N VAL A 237 -21.22 -20.46 -6.24
CA VAL A 237 -22.39 -19.60 -6.01
C VAL A 237 -21.93 -18.28 -5.41
N GLY A 238 -21.34 -18.28 -4.21
CA GLY A 238 -20.84 -17.06 -3.55
C GLY A 238 -19.74 -16.33 -4.33
N GLY A 239 -18.98 -17.02 -5.18
CA GLY A 239 -17.97 -16.42 -6.06
C GLY A 239 -18.51 -15.95 -7.42
N SER A 240 -19.77 -16.24 -7.79
CA SER A 240 -20.23 -16.07 -9.18
C SER A 240 -20.51 -14.63 -9.61
N THR A 241 -20.66 -13.70 -8.66
CA THR A 241 -20.95 -12.28 -8.89
C THR A 241 -20.03 -11.40 -8.03
N GLN A 242 -20.22 -10.08 -8.11
CA GLN A 242 -19.53 -9.04 -7.35
C GLN A 242 -20.41 -7.76 -7.25
N VAL A 243 -19.89 -6.67 -6.70
CA VAL A 243 -20.58 -5.36 -6.68
C VAL A 243 -20.99 -4.92 -8.09
N GLY A 244 -22.18 -4.32 -8.22
CA GLY A 244 -22.76 -3.94 -9.51
C GLY A 244 -23.27 -5.13 -10.36
N GLY A 245 -22.97 -6.36 -9.96
CA GLY A 245 -23.35 -7.58 -10.66
C GLY A 245 -22.32 -8.00 -11.72
N GLY A 246 -22.78 -8.73 -12.74
CA GLY A 246 -21.90 -9.34 -13.73
C GLY A 246 -21.21 -10.60 -13.20
N ALA A 247 -20.10 -10.97 -13.81
CA ALA A 247 -19.30 -12.11 -13.38
C ALA A 247 -18.27 -11.67 -12.32
N GLY A 248 -18.26 -12.35 -11.18
CA GLY A 248 -17.15 -12.28 -10.23
C GLY A 248 -16.04 -13.27 -10.59
N GLY A 249 -15.34 -13.76 -9.57
CA GLY A 249 -14.39 -14.87 -9.71
C GLY A 249 -13.95 -15.42 -8.36
N PHE A 250 -12.94 -16.30 -8.39
CA PHE A 250 -12.29 -16.88 -7.22
C PHE A 250 -10.92 -17.47 -7.61
N TYR A 251 -10.04 -17.65 -6.62
CA TYR A 251 -8.79 -18.38 -6.72
C TYR A 251 -9.00 -19.86 -6.43
N THR A 252 -8.46 -20.73 -7.29
CA THR A 252 -8.22 -22.13 -6.93
C THR A 252 -7.12 -22.22 -5.87
N ALA A 253 -6.93 -23.42 -5.31
CA ALA A 253 -5.80 -23.68 -4.42
C ALA A 253 -4.43 -23.48 -5.10
N ASP A 254 -4.36 -23.62 -6.43
CA ASP A 254 -3.12 -23.41 -7.19
C ASP A 254 -2.89 -21.94 -7.56
N ASP A 255 -3.96 -21.17 -7.82
CA ASP A 255 -3.90 -19.71 -7.95
C ASP A 255 -3.40 -19.05 -6.65
N TYR A 256 -3.93 -19.49 -5.50
CA TYR A 256 -3.50 -18.98 -4.19
C TYR A 256 -2.05 -19.40 -3.86
N ARG A 257 -1.60 -20.60 -4.29
CA ARG A 257 -0.18 -21.01 -4.22
C ARG A 257 0.71 -20.15 -5.13
N ALA A 258 0.24 -19.74 -6.30
CA ALA A 258 0.97 -18.83 -7.18
C ALA A 258 1.14 -17.45 -6.52
N ILE A 259 0.05 -16.85 -6.02
CA ILE A 259 0.07 -15.56 -5.32
C ILE A 259 1.02 -15.61 -4.10
N THR A 260 0.88 -16.62 -3.23
CA THR A 260 1.72 -16.76 -2.04
C THR A 260 3.20 -16.98 -2.37
N ALA A 261 3.52 -17.75 -3.41
CA ALA A 261 4.90 -17.91 -3.88
C ALA A 261 5.48 -16.62 -4.51
N TYR A 262 4.67 -15.87 -5.25
CA TYR A 262 5.07 -14.62 -5.90
C TYR A 262 5.35 -13.50 -4.88
N ALA A 263 4.57 -13.45 -3.81
CA ALA A 263 4.76 -12.59 -2.65
C ALA A 263 5.99 -13.02 -1.82
N ALA A 264 6.13 -14.31 -1.51
CA ALA A 264 7.29 -14.82 -0.76
C ALA A 264 8.62 -14.57 -1.49
N ALA A 265 8.62 -14.67 -2.83
CA ALA A 265 9.78 -14.32 -3.66
C ALA A 265 10.19 -12.83 -3.58
N ARG A 266 9.33 -11.96 -3.04
CA ARG A 266 9.57 -10.53 -2.79
C ARG A 266 9.63 -10.20 -1.30
N HIS A 267 9.77 -11.21 -0.45
CA HIS A 267 9.77 -11.10 1.02
C HIS A 267 8.48 -10.50 1.60
N ILE A 268 7.36 -10.71 0.90
CA ILE A 268 6.01 -10.32 1.34
C ILE A 268 5.28 -11.56 1.86
N THR A 269 4.85 -11.50 3.12
CA THR A 269 4.03 -12.52 3.79
C THR A 269 2.56 -12.31 3.45
N VAL A 270 1.87 -13.34 2.98
CA VAL A 270 0.41 -13.25 2.77
C VAL A 270 -0.32 -13.52 4.07
N VAL A 271 -1.22 -12.61 4.42
CA VAL A 271 -2.25 -12.74 5.45
C VAL A 271 -3.59 -12.91 4.72
N PRO A 272 -4.29 -14.04 4.84
CA PRO A 272 -5.62 -14.19 4.26
C PRO A 272 -6.71 -13.97 5.31
N GLU A 273 -7.75 -13.24 4.94
CA GLU A 273 -8.95 -13.04 5.75
C GLU A 273 -10.05 -14.02 5.37
N VAL A 274 -10.84 -14.43 6.36
CA VAL A 274 -12.23 -14.86 6.16
C VAL A 274 -13.07 -14.16 7.21
N ASP A 275 -13.72 -13.05 6.83
CA ASP A 275 -14.51 -12.25 7.77
C ASP A 275 -15.68 -13.06 8.37
N LEU A 276 -15.70 -13.09 9.70
CA LEU A 276 -16.65 -13.76 10.55
C LEU A 276 -16.81 -12.98 11.88
N PRO A 277 -18.04 -12.76 12.40
CA PRO A 277 -19.30 -13.31 11.92
C PRO A 277 -20.06 -12.38 10.96
N GLY A 278 -19.53 -11.19 10.64
CA GLY A 278 -20.08 -10.20 9.71
C GLY A 278 -20.04 -10.67 8.25
N HIS A 279 -20.18 -9.74 7.30
CA HIS A 279 -19.97 -9.84 5.84
C HIS A 279 -20.06 -11.24 5.19
N THR A 280 -21.13 -11.99 5.48
CA THR A 280 -21.20 -13.43 5.18
C THR A 280 -22.26 -13.81 4.16
N THR A 281 -22.87 -12.85 3.46
CA THR A 281 -23.96 -13.11 2.48
C THR A 281 -23.52 -14.03 1.34
N ALA A 282 -22.28 -13.98 0.85
CA ALA A 282 -21.78 -14.95 -0.13
C ALA A 282 -21.76 -16.39 0.42
N ALA A 283 -21.39 -16.58 1.69
CA ALA A 283 -21.43 -17.88 2.37
C ALA A 283 -22.87 -18.34 2.65
N LEU A 284 -23.73 -17.44 3.15
CA LEU A 284 -25.14 -17.70 3.46
C LEU A 284 -25.97 -18.04 2.21
N ALA A 285 -25.73 -17.37 1.08
CA ALA A 285 -26.38 -17.66 -0.19
C ALA A 285 -25.91 -19.01 -0.78
N SER A 286 -24.67 -19.42 -0.48
CA SER A 286 -24.12 -20.73 -0.86
C SER A 286 -24.66 -21.87 0.00
N TYR A 287 -24.78 -21.65 1.31
CA TYR A 287 -25.20 -22.61 2.33
C TYR A 287 -26.16 -21.97 3.34
N PRO A 288 -27.47 -21.90 3.04
CA PRO A 288 -28.46 -21.26 3.91
C PRO A 288 -28.56 -21.85 5.32
N GLU A 289 -28.08 -23.07 5.55
CA GLU A 289 -28.00 -23.69 6.87
C GLU A 289 -26.93 -23.08 7.81
N LEU A 290 -26.21 -22.05 7.36
CA LEU A 290 -25.34 -21.20 8.19
C LEU A 290 -26.10 -20.04 8.86
N GLY A 291 -27.30 -19.69 8.40
CA GLY A 291 -28.16 -18.66 9.01
C GLY A 291 -28.82 -19.13 10.32
N CYS A 292 -29.41 -18.22 11.10
CA CYS A 292 -30.09 -18.61 12.34
C CYS A 292 -31.51 -19.18 12.09
N PRO A 293 -32.05 -19.98 13.02
CA PRO A 293 -33.41 -20.53 12.90
C PRO A 293 -34.47 -19.43 12.75
N GLY A 294 -35.12 -19.38 11.59
CA GLY A 294 -36.12 -18.37 11.24
C GLY A 294 -35.64 -17.25 10.33
N ASP A 295 -34.32 -17.13 10.11
CA ASP A 295 -33.77 -16.24 9.07
C ASP A 295 -34.24 -16.71 7.67
N ARG A 296 -34.40 -15.77 6.74
CA ARG A 296 -34.71 -16.09 5.34
C ARG A 296 -33.43 -16.53 4.62
N PRO A 297 -33.48 -17.48 3.67
CA PRO A 297 -32.33 -17.80 2.83
C PRO A 297 -31.80 -16.54 2.15
N ALA A 298 -30.50 -16.27 2.33
CA ALA A 298 -29.85 -15.13 1.73
C ALA A 298 -29.79 -15.26 0.20
N GLN A 299 -29.69 -14.12 -0.48
CA GLN A 299 -29.48 -14.02 -1.92
C GLN A 299 -28.14 -13.34 -2.16
N LEU A 300 -27.50 -13.62 -3.30
CA LEU A 300 -26.23 -12.96 -3.65
C LEU A 300 -26.42 -11.45 -3.67
N PHE A 301 -25.56 -10.73 -2.94
CA PHE A 301 -25.60 -9.28 -2.86
C PHE A 301 -24.70 -8.65 -3.93
N THR A 302 -25.12 -7.50 -4.46
CA THR A 302 -24.36 -6.73 -5.46
C THR A 302 -24.40 -5.23 -5.17
N GLY A 303 -24.85 -4.84 -3.97
CA GLY A 303 -24.82 -3.47 -3.46
C GLY A 303 -23.56 -3.22 -2.63
N ILE A 304 -23.54 -2.08 -1.93
CA ILE A 304 -22.41 -1.60 -1.12
C ILE A 304 -22.85 -1.22 0.31
N ASP A 305 -24.04 -1.65 0.72
CA ASP A 305 -24.48 -1.58 2.11
C ASP A 305 -23.75 -2.64 2.94
N VAL A 306 -23.61 -2.43 4.24
CA VAL A 306 -22.70 -3.18 5.14
C VAL A 306 -23.35 -3.50 6.49
N GLY A 307 -22.74 -4.38 7.28
CA GLY A 307 -23.14 -4.71 8.66
C GLY A 307 -24.51 -5.36 8.86
N PHE A 308 -25.20 -5.74 7.77
CA PHE A 308 -26.56 -6.31 7.81
C PHE A 308 -26.59 -7.84 7.90
N SER A 309 -25.49 -8.51 7.56
CA SER A 309 -25.38 -9.96 7.47
C SER A 309 -24.80 -10.60 8.73
N ARG A 310 -25.00 -11.92 8.88
CA ARG A 310 -24.30 -12.74 9.89
C ARG A 310 -24.42 -14.24 9.62
N VAL A 311 -23.36 -14.99 9.89
CA VAL A 311 -23.48 -16.42 10.22
C VAL A 311 -24.06 -16.59 11.63
N CYS A 312 -24.77 -17.68 11.89
CA CYS A 312 -25.40 -17.87 13.20
C CYS A 312 -24.35 -18.19 14.29
N PRO A 313 -24.07 -17.31 15.26
CA PRO A 313 -22.89 -17.37 16.12
C PRO A 313 -23.00 -18.41 17.25
N THR A 314 -24.16 -19.06 17.39
CA THR A 314 -24.47 -20.11 18.36
C THR A 314 -24.62 -21.50 17.74
N SER A 315 -24.55 -21.61 16.41
CA SER A 315 -24.82 -22.86 15.69
C SER A 315 -23.60 -23.77 15.62
N GLU A 316 -23.79 -25.06 15.95
CA GLU A 316 -22.74 -26.07 15.75
C GLU A 316 -22.37 -26.25 14.27
N ARG A 317 -23.32 -25.97 13.35
CA ARG A 317 -23.07 -25.98 11.89
C ARG A 317 -22.13 -24.85 11.49
N THR A 318 -22.30 -23.66 12.07
CA THR A 318 -21.36 -22.54 11.89
C THR A 318 -19.98 -22.88 12.48
N ARG A 319 -19.90 -23.40 13.71
CA ARG A 319 -18.61 -23.80 14.30
C ARG A 319 -17.87 -24.82 13.43
N ALA A 320 -18.56 -25.81 12.88
CA ALA A 320 -17.98 -26.81 11.99
C ALA A 320 -17.59 -26.25 10.60
N PHE A 321 -18.29 -25.23 10.12
CA PHE A 321 -17.91 -24.47 8.92
C PHE A 321 -16.62 -23.67 9.15
N VAL A 322 -16.58 -22.87 10.23
CA VAL A 322 -15.42 -22.05 10.61
C VAL A 322 -14.17 -22.90 10.81
N ASP A 323 -14.27 -24.03 11.52
CA ASP A 323 -13.17 -24.98 11.69
C ASP A 323 -12.63 -25.53 10.34
N GLN A 324 -13.53 -25.93 9.44
CA GLN A 324 -13.14 -26.51 8.16
C GLN A 324 -12.59 -25.47 7.18
N VAL A 325 -13.13 -24.24 7.16
CA VAL A 325 -12.60 -23.16 6.32
C VAL A 325 -11.22 -22.72 6.82
N ILE A 326 -11.10 -22.40 8.11
CA ILE A 326 -9.84 -21.93 8.71
C ILE A 326 -8.76 -23.01 8.58
N GLY A 327 -9.08 -24.29 8.83
CA GLY A 327 -8.14 -25.39 8.64
C GLY A 327 -7.65 -25.53 7.20
N ARG A 328 -8.54 -25.48 6.20
CA ARG A 328 -8.15 -25.56 4.78
C ARG A 328 -7.38 -24.34 4.30
N LEU A 329 -7.68 -23.15 4.81
CA LEU A 329 -6.93 -21.93 4.49
C LEU A 329 -5.54 -21.94 5.16
N ALA A 330 -5.46 -22.40 6.41
CA ALA A 330 -4.19 -22.59 7.12
C ALA A 330 -3.27 -23.63 6.44
N GLU A 331 -3.82 -24.72 5.90
CA GLU A 331 -3.09 -25.71 5.07
C GLU A 331 -2.51 -25.09 3.78
N LEU A 332 -3.14 -24.05 3.23
CA LEU A 332 -2.69 -23.38 2.00
C LEU A 332 -1.74 -22.19 2.26
N THR A 333 -1.66 -21.70 3.49
CA THR A 333 -0.99 -20.44 3.83
C THR A 333 0.35 -20.70 4.50
N PRO A 334 1.50 -20.33 3.90
CA PRO A 334 2.80 -20.48 4.55
C PRO A 334 3.02 -19.51 5.73
N GLY A 335 2.42 -18.31 5.66
CA GLY A 335 2.54 -17.26 6.67
C GLY A 335 2.01 -17.66 8.06
N PRO A 336 2.43 -16.97 9.13
CA PRO A 336 2.03 -17.30 10.50
C PRO A 336 0.62 -16.81 10.85
N TYR A 337 0.11 -15.80 10.15
CA TYR A 337 -1.18 -15.17 10.41
C TYR A 337 -2.32 -15.81 9.61
N LEU A 338 -3.54 -15.69 10.13
CA LEU A 338 -4.79 -15.84 9.41
C LEU A 338 -5.79 -14.88 10.08
N ASP A 339 -6.46 -14.08 9.27
CA ASP A 339 -7.40 -13.06 9.75
C ASP A 339 -8.84 -13.60 9.70
N ILE A 340 -9.65 -13.18 10.66
CA ILE A 340 -11.05 -13.58 10.84
C ILE A 340 -12.03 -12.39 10.79
N GLY A 341 -11.57 -11.21 10.37
CA GLY A 341 -12.37 -9.99 10.21
C GLY A 341 -13.06 -9.54 11.51
N GLY A 342 -14.38 -9.55 11.50
CA GLY A 342 -15.25 -9.34 12.64
C GLY A 342 -15.62 -7.88 12.89
N ASP A 343 -15.31 -6.96 11.99
CA ASP A 343 -15.87 -5.61 11.95
C ASP A 343 -17.36 -5.63 11.62
N GLU A 344 -18.00 -4.46 11.78
CA GLU A 344 -19.38 -4.09 11.43
C GLU A 344 -20.51 -5.09 11.77
N ALA A 345 -20.26 -6.08 12.65
CA ALA A 345 -21.14 -7.21 12.97
C ALA A 345 -22.38 -6.84 13.83
N GLY A 346 -22.98 -5.66 13.61
CA GLY A 346 -24.12 -5.10 14.33
C GLY A 346 -25.40 -5.95 14.28
N ALA A 347 -25.47 -6.94 13.39
CA ALA A 347 -26.50 -7.98 13.39
C ALA A 347 -26.37 -8.98 14.57
N VAL A 348 -25.26 -8.99 15.31
CA VAL A 348 -24.94 -9.94 16.40
C VAL A 348 -24.97 -9.23 17.76
N ASP A 349 -25.55 -9.87 18.78
CA ASP A 349 -25.51 -9.33 20.15
C ASP A 349 -24.08 -9.39 20.73
N ALA A 350 -23.68 -8.38 21.50
CA ALA A 350 -22.30 -8.23 21.99
C ALA A 350 -21.77 -9.44 22.79
N ALA A 351 -22.63 -10.17 23.51
CA ALA A 351 -22.24 -11.35 24.28
C ALA A 351 -22.07 -12.60 23.39
N SER A 352 -22.81 -12.68 22.28
CA SER A 352 -22.58 -13.68 21.24
C SER A 352 -21.39 -13.36 20.35
N TYR A 353 -21.18 -12.09 20.02
CA TYR A 353 -20.04 -11.61 19.24
C TYR A 353 -18.72 -11.89 19.97
N ALA A 354 -18.55 -11.43 21.22
CA ALA A 354 -17.35 -11.67 22.00
C ALA A 354 -17.03 -13.16 22.19
N ARG A 355 -18.06 -13.99 22.37
CA ARG A 355 -17.93 -15.45 22.45
C ARG A 355 -17.52 -16.05 21.10
N PHE A 356 -18.09 -15.57 20.00
CA PHE A 356 -17.75 -16.03 18.65
C PHE A 356 -16.31 -15.70 18.31
N MET A 357 -15.87 -14.45 18.47
CA MET A 357 -14.49 -14.03 18.17
C MET A 357 -13.46 -14.77 19.03
N SER A 358 -13.77 -15.07 20.30
CA SER A 358 -12.94 -15.95 21.14
C SER A 358 -12.86 -17.39 20.60
N GLN A 359 -13.97 -17.95 20.11
CA GLN A 359 -14.00 -19.31 19.54
C GLN A 359 -13.28 -19.39 18.20
N ALA A 360 -13.50 -18.43 17.29
CA ALA A 360 -12.77 -18.32 16.03
C ALA A 360 -11.26 -18.15 16.28
N SER A 361 -10.87 -17.25 17.20
CA SER A 361 -9.46 -17.06 17.60
C SER A 361 -8.83 -18.32 18.21
N ALA A 362 -9.62 -19.17 18.88
CA ALA A 362 -9.14 -20.48 19.36
C ALA A 362 -8.98 -21.50 18.22
N THR A 363 -9.89 -21.49 17.23
CA THR A 363 -9.80 -22.31 16.01
C THR A 363 -8.55 -21.96 15.18
N VAL A 364 -8.25 -20.68 14.95
CA VAL A 364 -7.03 -20.24 14.25
C VAL A 364 -5.76 -20.79 14.92
N ARG A 365 -5.71 -20.72 16.26
CA ARG A 365 -4.61 -21.27 17.06
C ARG A 365 -4.52 -22.80 16.99
N ALA A 366 -5.66 -23.50 16.94
CA ALA A 366 -5.70 -24.96 16.80
C ALA A 366 -5.13 -25.43 15.45
N HIS A 367 -5.29 -24.65 14.38
CA HIS A 367 -4.69 -24.88 13.06
C HIS A 367 -3.29 -24.27 12.92
N GLY A 368 -2.62 -23.93 14.03
CA GLY A 368 -1.21 -23.53 14.05
C GLY A 368 -0.93 -22.10 13.58
N LYS A 369 -1.94 -21.23 13.52
CA LYS A 369 -1.83 -19.83 13.08
C LYS A 369 -2.04 -18.85 14.24
N GLN A 370 -1.62 -17.61 14.03
CA GLN A 370 -1.90 -16.48 14.91
C GLN A 370 -3.15 -15.73 14.38
N PRO A 371 -4.24 -15.62 15.17
CA PRO A 371 -5.41 -14.85 14.76
C PRO A 371 -5.10 -13.36 14.71
N MET A 372 -5.41 -12.75 13.58
CA MET A 372 -5.59 -11.30 13.42
C MET A 372 -7.09 -11.02 13.22
N SER A 373 -7.53 -9.79 13.47
CA SER A 373 -8.89 -9.32 13.23
C SER A 373 -8.95 -7.79 13.28
N TRP A 374 -10.03 -7.19 12.79
CA TRP A 374 -10.34 -5.77 13.03
C TRP A 374 -10.54 -5.47 14.52
N ASP A 375 -10.34 -4.21 14.92
CA ASP A 375 -10.28 -3.80 16.32
C ASP A 375 -11.50 -4.18 17.18
N ASP A 376 -12.71 -4.22 16.61
CA ASP A 376 -13.93 -4.73 17.24
C ASP A 376 -13.72 -6.10 17.93
N GLY A 377 -12.87 -6.97 17.37
CA GLY A 377 -12.48 -8.27 17.93
C GLY A 377 -11.85 -8.19 19.33
N ALA A 378 -11.42 -7.01 19.78
CA ALA A 378 -11.01 -6.72 21.16
C ALA A 378 -12.11 -7.07 22.18
N ALA A 379 -13.39 -7.13 21.78
CA ALA A 379 -14.48 -7.57 22.65
C ALA A 379 -14.31 -9.00 23.20
N ALA A 380 -13.54 -9.88 22.54
CA ALA A 380 -13.18 -11.20 23.05
C ALA A 380 -12.08 -11.16 24.14
N GLY A 381 -11.49 -9.99 24.41
CA GLY A 381 -10.48 -9.76 25.44
C GLY A 381 -9.31 -10.74 25.34
N ARG A 382 -8.85 -11.26 26.49
CA ARG A 382 -7.66 -12.11 26.61
C ARG A 382 -7.71 -13.47 25.89
N GLN A 383 -8.86 -13.85 25.31
CA GLN A 383 -9.01 -15.07 24.50
C GLN A 383 -9.28 -14.76 23.01
N GLY A 384 -9.36 -13.49 22.64
CA GLY A 384 -9.53 -13.00 21.27
C GLY A 384 -8.25 -13.08 20.43
N PRO A 385 -8.09 -12.19 19.44
CA PRO A 385 -6.95 -12.17 18.53
C PRO A 385 -5.58 -11.98 19.20
N ALA A 386 -4.52 -12.31 18.47
CA ALA A 386 -3.12 -12.03 18.85
C ALA A 386 -2.63 -10.68 18.29
N VAL A 387 -3.20 -10.28 17.15
CA VAL A 387 -3.04 -8.96 16.52
C VAL A 387 -4.44 -8.37 16.30
N LEU A 388 -4.60 -7.07 16.49
CA LEU A 388 -5.82 -6.32 16.19
C LEU A 388 -5.48 -5.17 15.23
N GLU A 389 -6.30 -4.99 14.19
CA GLU A 389 -6.16 -3.89 13.23
C GLU A 389 -7.08 -2.72 13.60
N VAL A 390 -6.45 -1.59 13.96
CA VAL A 390 -7.14 -0.39 14.43
C VAL A 390 -7.54 0.48 13.23
N TRP A 391 -8.79 0.31 12.81
CA TRP A 391 -9.36 0.92 11.61
C TRP A 391 -10.29 2.09 11.91
N GLN A 392 -10.91 2.14 13.10
CA GLN A 392 -11.89 3.18 13.41
C GLN A 392 -11.22 4.54 13.65
N PRO A 393 -11.61 5.62 12.94
CA PRO A 393 -11.08 6.97 13.17
C PRO A 393 -11.28 7.42 14.62
N LEU A 394 -10.29 8.11 15.22
CA LEU A 394 -10.37 8.56 16.64
C LEU A 394 -11.61 9.40 16.99
N ALA A 395 -12.20 10.10 16.01
CA ALA A 395 -13.42 10.88 16.18
C ALA A 395 -14.71 10.04 16.18
N GLN A 396 -14.62 8.77 15.76
CA GLN A 396 -15.73 7.81 15.65
C GLN A 396 -15.58 6.65 16.66
N LEU A 397 -14.33 6.28 17.02
CA LEU A 397 -13.96 5.20 17.93
C LEU A 397 -14.77 5.18 19.26
N PRO A 398 -15.59 4.14 19.50
CA PRO A 398 -16.39 4.01 20.72
C PRO A 398 -15.55 3.97 22.02
N PRO A 399 -15.97 4.64 23.11
CA PRO A 399 -15.23 4.64 24.37
C PRO A 399 -14.99 3.25 24.98
N GLN A 400 -15.91 2.30 24.77
CA GLN A 400 -15.73 0.92 25.21
C GLN A 400 -14.70 0.18 24.35
N LEU A 401 -14.70 0.38 23.03
CA LEU A 401 -13.73 -0.24 22.13
C LEU A 401 -12.31 0.26 22.43
N ARG A 402 -12.15 1.57 22.65
CA ARG A 402 -10.89 2.13 23.18
C ARG A 402 -10.43 1.43 24.46
N THR A 403 -11.34 1.24 25.42
CA THR A 403 -11.01 0.55 26.68
C THR A 403 -10.56 -0.89 26.42
N ASN A 404 -11.26 -1.62 25.56
CA ASN A 404 -10.91 -2.99 25.17
C ASN A 404 -9.54 -3.04 24.47
N LEU A 405 -9.24 -2.11 23.58
CA LEU A 405 -7.95 -2.00 22.87
C LEU A 405 -6.79 -1.73 23.84
N GLU A 406 -6.97 -0.77 24.76
CA GLU A 406 -5.98 -0.47 25.78
C GLU A 406 -5.74 -1.67 26.73
N GLU A 407 -6.78 -2.43 27.09
CA GLU A 407 -6.66 -3.66 27.88
C GLU A 407 -6.02 -4.82 27.10
N ALA A 408 -6.36 -5.02 25.83
CA ALA A 408 -5.75 -6.02 24.96
C ALA A 408 -4.25 -5.77 24.76
N ALA A 409 -3.88 -4.52 24.48
CA ALA A 409 -2.48 -4.09 24.38
C ALA A 409 -1.70 -4.30 25.69
N ARG A 410 -2.31 -3.99 26.85
CA ARG A 410 -1.73 -4.30 28.18
C ARG A 410 -1.65 -5.81 28.45
N GLY A 411 -2.52 -6.59 27.83
CA GLY A 411 -2.51 -8.06 27.83
C GLY A 411 -1.47 -8.69 26.89
N GLY A 412 -0.82 -7.90 26.03
CA GLY A 412 0.22 -8.34 25.09
C GLY A 412 -0.23 -8.47 23.63
N THR A 413 -1.50 -8.25 23.31
CA THR A 413 -2.01 -8.18 21.94
C THR A 413 -1.29 -7.06 21.17
N LYS A 414 -0.93 -7.32 19.92
CA LYS A 414 -0.29 -6.32 19.05
C LYS A 414 -1.33 -5.52 18.26
N LEU A 415 -1.01 -4.26 18.00
CA LEU A 415 -1.86 -3.38 17.20
C LEU A 415 -1.20 -3.08 15.84
N VAL A 416 -1.91 -3.34 14.76
CA VAL A 416 -1.64 -2.77 13.44
C VAL A 416 -2.51 -1.52 13.32
N MET A 417 -1.97 -0.42 12.80
CA MET A 417 -2.70 0.85 12.67
C MET A 417 -3.06 1.09 11.21
N SER A 418 -4.34 1.08 10.88
CA SER A 418 -4.88 1.44 9.56
C SER A 418 -6.10 2.39 9.63
N PRO A 419 -6.13 3.38 10.55
CA PRO A 419 -7.32 4.19 10.77
C PRO A 419 -7.85 4.80 9.48
N ALA A 420 -9.13 4.59 9.19
CA ALA A 420 -9.72 4.83 7.88
C ALA A 420 -9.65 6.31 7.43
N ASP A 421 -9.50 7.24 8.37
CA ASP A 421 -9.32 8.65 8.05
C ASP A 421 -7.86 9.04 7.72
N HIS A 422 -6.90 8.09 7.77
CA HIS A 422 -5.47 8.28 7.45
C HIS A 422 -4.89 7.20 6.52
N ALA A 423 -5.40 5.95 6.52
CA ALA A 423 -4.76 4.82 5.85
C ALA A 423 -5.60 4.11 4.77
N TYR A 424 -6.93 4.25 4.78
CA TYR A 424 -7.82 3.61 3.79
C TYR A 424 -7.68 4.29 2.42
N LEU A 425 -7.02 3.61 1.50
CA LEU A 425 -6.67 4.09 0.16
C LEU A 425 -7.86 4.14 -0.82
N ASP A 426 -9.02 3.59 -0.46
CA ASP A 426 -10.29 3.78 -1.14
C ASP A 426 -10.96 5.12 -0.82
N GLN A 427 -10.60 5.81 0.26
CA GLN A 427 -11.22 7.10 0.58
C GLN A 427 -10.81 8.15 -0.46
N LYS A 428 -11.72 9.07 -0.77
CA LYS A 428 -11.52 10.16 -1.72
C LYS A 428 -10.44 11.15 -1.25
N TYR A 429 -9.68 11.70 -2.19
CA TYR A 429 -8.75 12.81 -1.90
C TYR A 429 -9.50 14.10 -1.57
N ASP A 430 -10.61 14.34 -2.29
CA ASP A 430 -11.49 15.50 -2.18
C ASP A 430 -12.89 15.20 -2.77
N GLU A 431 -13.80 16.19 -2.71
CA GLU A 431 -15.16 16.11 -3.26
C GLU A 431 -15.20 15.87 -4.79
N SER A 432 -14.15 16.27 -5.53
CA SER A 432 -14.06 16.11 -6.98
C SER A 432 -13.63 14.70 -7.42
N THR A 433 -13.05 13.92 -6.50
CA THR A 433 -12.54 12.58 -6.75
C THR A 433 -13.69 11.65 -7.18
N ARG A 434 -13.61 11.10 -8.41
CA ARG A 434 -14.68 10.26 -8.99
C ARG A 434 -14.90 8.96 -8.20
N LEU A 435 -13.81 8.22 -8.03
CA LEU A 435 -13.76 6.91 -7.37
C LEU A 435 -13.76 7.07 -5.86
N GLY A 436 -13.91 5.96 -5.14
CA GLY A 436 -13.73 5.91 -3.70
C GLY A 436 -14.92 6.32 -2.85
N LEU A 437 -14.78 6.11 -1.55
CA LEU A 437 -15.76 6.48 -0.53
C LEU A 437 -15.35 7.78 0.19
N HIS A 438 -16.13 8.23 1.16
CA HIS A 438 -15.80 9.42 1.97
C HIS A 438 -16.39 9.33 3.39
N TRP A 439 -16.66 8.12 3.88
CA TRP A 439 -17.34 7.92 5.17
C TRP A 439 -16.46 8.29 6.36
N ALA A 440 -15.14 8.11 6.23
CA ALA A 440 -14.13 8.60 7.17
C ALA A 440 -13.70 10.06 6.86
N GLY A 441 -14.38 10.74 5.95
CA GLY A 441 -13.99 12.02 5.37
C GLY A 441 -13.06 11.90 4.17
N TYR A 442 -12.37 12.99 3.84
CA TYR A 442 -11.40 13.04 2.74
C TYR A 442 -9.96 12.79 3.25
N LEU A 443 -9.18 12.07 2.45
CA LEU A 443 -7.82 11.66 2.75
C LEU A 443 -6.84 12.19 1.70
N SER A 444 -6.29 13.39 1.93
CA SER A 444 -5.18 13.91 1.12
C SER A 444 -3.88 13.13 1.37
N VAL A 445 -2.88 13.33 0.51
CA VAL A 445 -1.55 12.71 0.67
C VAL A 445 -0.83 13.27 1.89
N GLU A 446 -0.97 14.57 2.18
CA GLU A 446 -0.46 15.16 3.43
C GLU A 446 -1.13 14.51 4.64
N LYS A 447 -2.45 14.29 4.64
CA LYS A 447 -3.11 13.63 5.78
C LYS A 447 -2.67 12.17 5.94
N ALA A 448 -2.52 11.42 4.84
CA ALA A 448 -1.99 10.06 4.86
C ALA A 448 -0.53 10.00 5.36
N TYR A 449 0.22 11.10 5.20
CA TYR A 449 1.60 11.21 5.66
C TYR A 449 1.77 11.78 7.08
N SER A 450 0.95 12.74 7.51
CA SER A 450 1.27 13.63 8.64
C SER A 450 0.74 13.14 10.00
N TRP A 451 0.96 11.85 10.29
CA TRP A 451 0.58 11.21 11.57
C TRP A 451 1.67 10.28 12.12
N ASP A 452 1.58 9.95 13.41
CA ASP A 452 2.48 9.02 14.09
C ASP A 452 1.69 7.85 14.72
N PRO A 453 1.85 6.60 14.23
CA PRO A 453 1.10 5.45 14.73
C PRO A 453 1.33 5.16 16.23
N ASP A 454 2.53 5.42 16.76
CA ASP A 454 2.84 5.21 18.18
C ASP A 454 2.07 6.15 19.12
N THR A 455 1.55 7.27 18.60
CA THR A 455 0.81 8.27 19.40
C THR A 455 -0.62 8.51 18.95
N TYR A 456 -1.08 7.86 17.87
CA TYR A 456 -2.45 7.98 17.37
C TYR A 456 -3.48 7.63 18.46
N LEU A 457 -3.37 6.42 19.03
CA LEU A 457 -4.16 6.01 20.19
C LEU A 457 -3.37 6.23 21.49
N ALA A 458 -3.57 7.38 22.14
CA ALA A 458 -2.90 7.71 23.40
C ALA A 458 -3.28 6.75 24.56
N GLY A 459 -2.31 6.37 25.39
CA GLY A 459 -2.52 5.50 26.57
C GLY A 459 -2.09 4.04 26.39
N LEU A 460 -1.61 3.67 25.20
CA LEU A 460 -1.04 2.37 24.90
C LEU A 460 0.32 2.12 25.60
N PRO A 461 0.66 0.86 25.89
CA PRO A 461 2.03 0.46 26.23
C PRO A 461 3.02 0.72 25.09
N GLY A 462 4.27 1.04 25.42
CA GLY A 462 5.34 1.14 24.43
C GLY A 462 5.53 -0.16 23.65
N ALA A 463 5.68 -0.06 22.32
CA ALA A 463 5.73 -1.19 21.39
C ALA A 463 4.49 -2.12 21.42
N ALA A 464 3.32 -1.61 21.83
CA ALA A 464 2.03 -2.26 21.54
C ALA A 464 1.72 -2.21 20.03
N VAL A 465 1.98 -1.06 19.40
CA VAL A 465 1.95 -0.92 17.94
C VAL A 465 3.07 -1.76 17.34
N THR A 466 2.70 -2.67 16.43
CA THR A 466 3.63 -3.54 15.69
C THR A 466 3.81 -3.08 14.24
N GLY A 467 2.92 -2.20 13.75
CA GLY A 467 3.03 -1.62 12.43
C GLY A 467 1.81 -0.89 11.90
N VAL A 468 1.81 -0.72 10.58
CA VAL A 468 0.82 0.01 9.80
C VAL A 468 0.35 -0.89 8.66
N GLU A 469 -0.93 -0.83 8.34
CA GLU A 469 -1.49 -1.37 7.11
C GLU A 469 -2.10 -0.24 6.28
N ALA A 470 -2.14 -0.44 4.97
CA ALA A 470 -2.71 0.48 3.99
C ALA A 470 -3.83 -0.23 3.19
N PRO A 471 -5.05 -0.35 3.72
CA PRO A 471 -6.13 -1.06 3.05
C PRO A 471 -6.61 -0.35 1.79
N VAL A 472 -7.04 -1.11 0.78
CA VAL A 472 -7.83 -0.59 -0.34
C VAL A 472 -9.06 -1.45 -0.57
N TRP A 473 -10.22 -0.91 -0.15
CA TRP A 473 -11.53 -1.47 -0.41
C TRP A 473 -11.99 -1.16 -1.85
N THR A 474 -12.81 -2.03 -2.43
CA THR A 474 -13.05 -2.07 -3.89
C THR A 474 -14.50 -1.91 -4.31
N GLU A 475 -15.41 -1.44 -3.44
CA GLU A 475 -16.82 -1.12 -3.76
C GLU A 475 -16.98 -0.28 -5.04
N THR A 476 -15.99 0.59 -5.30
CA THR A 476 -15.97 1.50 -6.45
C THR A 476 -14.86 1.20 -7.47
N LEU A 477 -13.99 0.22 -7.21
CA LEU A 477 -12.72 0.02 -7.94
C LEU A 477 -12.77 -1.27 -8.77
N ALA A 478 -13.31 -1.16 -9.99
CA ALA A 478 -13.60 -2.32 -10.85
C ALA A 478 -12.43 -2.77 -11.75
N THR A 479 -11.34 -1.99 -11.84
CA THR A 479 -10.20 -2.28 -12.73
C THR A 479 -8.85 -2.02 -12.06
N PRO A 480 -7.75 -2.64 -12.56
CA PRO A 480 -6.40 -2.32 -12.09
C PRO A 480 -6.04 -0.82 -12.23
N GLN A 481 -6.62 -0.11 -13.20
CA GLN A 481 -6.41 1.33 -13.39
C GLN A 481 -7.15 2.15 -12.34
N ASP A 482 -8.40 1.80 -11.99
CA ASP A 482 -9.12 2.43 -10.88
C ASP A 482 -8.35 2.22 -9.56
N LEU A 483 -7.92 0.97 -9.29
CA LEU A 483 -7.10 0.57 -8.14
C LEU A 483 -5.81 1.40 -8.04
N GLN A 484 -4.98 1.39 -9.09
CA GLN A 484 -3.72 2.15 -9.14
C GLN A 484 -3.95 3.65 -8.91
N SER A 485 -5.02 4.23 -9.46
CA SER A 485 -5.33 5.66 -9.32
C SER A 485 -5.68 6.10 -7.90
N MET A 486 -6.12 5.18 -7.03
CA MET A 486 -6.49 5.43 -5.63
C MET A 486 -5.37 5.05 -4.65
N LEU A 487 -4.58 4.02 -5.00
CA LEU A 487 -3.33 3.67 -4.33
C LEU A 487 -2.28 4.79 -4.46
N LEU A 488 -2.05 5.28 -5.68
CA LEU A 488 -0.98 6.23 -5.96
C LEU A 488 -1.50 7.67 -5.99
N PRO A 489 -0.95 8.59 -5.15
CA PRO A 489 0.39 8.51 -4.57
C PRO A 489 0.42 8.35 -3.03
N ARG A 490 -0.61 7.77 -2.41
CA ARG A 490 -0.72 7.61 -0.93
C ARG A 490 -0.02 6.36 -0.39
N LEU A 491 -0.02 5.25 -1.13
CA LEU A 491 0.66 4.01 -0.73
C LEU A 491 2.16 4.23 -0.39
N PRO A 492 2.95 5.03 -1.14
CA PRO A 492 4.33 5.39 -0.75
C PRO A 492 4.42 6.29 0.49
N ALA A 493 3.38 7.06 0.83
CA ALA A 493 3.33 7.87 2.04
C ALA A 493 3.17 6.98 3.28
N LEU A 494 2.24 6.02 3.22
CA LEU A 494 2.04 5.00 4.26
C LEU A 494 3.26 4.08 4.39
N ALA A 495 3.94 3.76 3.29
CA ALA A 495 5.23 3.08 3.33
C ALA A 495 6.29 3.85 4.14
N GLU A 496 6.33 5.18 4.01
CA GLU A 496 7.25 6.02 4.77
C GLU A 496 6.83 6.18 6.24
N VAL A 497 5.52 6.21 6.53
CA VAL A 497 4.99 6.12 7.91
C VAL A 497 5.43 4.81 8.58
N ALA A 498 5.41 3.70 7.82
CA ALA A 498 5.69 2.36 8.32
C ALA A 498 7.19 2.01 8.40
N TRP A 499 8.00 2.51 7.47
CA TRP A 499 9.44 2.22 7.39
C TRP A 499 10.31 3.24 8.12
N SER A 500 10.08 4.54 7.95
CA SER A 500 11.07 5.55 8.35
C SER A 500 10.96 5.94 9.82
N PRO A 501 12.08 6.20 10.53
CA PRO A 501 12.05 6.73 11.89
C PRO A 501 11.29 8.05 11.94
N GLN A 502 10.48 8.28 12.98
CA GLN A 502 9.64 9.49 13.10
C GLN A 502 10.45 10.79 12.95
N ALA A 503 11.66 10.84 13.53
CA ALA A 503 12.54 12.00 13.46
C ALA A 503 13.16 12.28 12.07
N ALA A 504 12.99 11.37 11.11
CA ALA A 504 13.41 11.54 9.71
C ALA A 504 12.24 11.94 8.78
N ARG A 505 11.01 12.02 9.30
CA ARG A 505 9.80 12.33 8.52
C ARG A 505 9.46 13.81 8.58
N SER A 506 9.19 14.41 7.43
CA SER A 506 8.76 15.81 7.27
C SER A 506 8.02 15.95 5.95
N TRP A 507 6.85 16.59 5.96
CA TRP A 507 6.02 16.76 4.77
C TRP A 507 6.76 17.53 3.67
N GLU A 508 7.43 18.63 4.01
CA GLU A 508 8.18 19.47 3.05
C GLU A 508 9.38 18.75 2.41
N ASP A 509 9.91 17.71 3.06
CA ASP A 509 10.98 16.86 2.50
C ASP A 509 10.40 15.69 1.69
N PHE A 510 9.30 15.10 2.15
CA PHE A 510 8.62 13.99 1.47
C PHE A 510 7.94 14.42 0.17
N ARG A 511 7.24 15.56 0.16
CA ARG A 511 6.49 16.13 -0.97
C ARG A 511 7.31 16.17 -2.29
N PRO A 512 8.55 16.70 -2.33
CA PRO A 512 9.40 16.63 -3.53
C PRO A 512 10.00 15.24 -3.81
N ARG A 513 10.24 14.40 -2.78
CA ARG A 513 10.72 13.02 -2.97
C ARG A 513 9.65 12.11 -3.60
N LEU A 514 8.38 12.36 -3.27
CA LEU A 514 7.21 11.72 -3.87
C LEU A 514 6.96 12.22 -5.30
N ALA A 515 7.06 13.53 -5.57
CA ALA A 515 6.97 14.09 -6.92
C ALA A 515 7.97 13.44 -7.89
N ALA A 516 9.18 13.15 -7.41
CA ALA A 516 10.23 12.47 -8.17
C ALA A 516 9.97 10.97 -8.44
N GLN A 517 8.93 10.36 -7.86
CA GLN A 517 8.49 9.00 -8.20
C GLN A 517 7.65 8.97 -9.47
N ALA A 518 6.95 10.06 -9.83
CA ALA A 518 6.00 10.10 -10.94
C ALA A 518 6.58 9.61 -12.28
N PRO A 519 7.81 10.03 -12.70
CA PRO A 519 8.44 9.51 -13.92
C PRO A 519 8.70 7.99 -13.90
N ARG A 520 8.83 7.37 -12.72
CA ARG A 520 8.94 5.90 -12.57
C ARG A 520 7.58 5.23 -12.75
N TRP A 521 6.49 5.83 -12.29
CA TRP A 521 5.13 5.35 -12.54
C TRP A 521 4.73 5.50 -14.00
N ASP A 522 5.06 6.64 -14.63
CA ASP A 522 4.88 6.87 -16.07
C ASP A 522 5.61 5.79 -16.91
N ALA A 523 6.87 5.49 -16.57
CA ALA A 523 7.65 4.44 -17.24
C ALA A 523 7.17 3.00 -16.95
N GLN A 524 6.47 2.78 -15.82
CA GLN A 524 5.80 1.52 -15.48
C GLN A 524 4.36 1.45 -16.01
N GLN A 525 3.88 2.51 -16.68
CA GLN A 525 2.51 2.64 -17.20
C GLN A 525 1.41 2.52 -16.12
N LEU A 526 1.72 2.92 -14.88
CA LEU A 526 0.75 2.92 -13.77
C LEU A 526 -0.13 4.16 -13.81
N ALA A 527 -1.42 4.01 -13.51
CA ALA A 527 -2.30 5.14 -13.22
C ALA A 527 -1.99 5.72 -11.82
N TYR A 528 -2.09 7.05 -11.66
CA TYR A 528 -1.95 7.72 -10.36
C TYR A 528 -2.69 9.05 -10.36
N THR A 529 -3.20 9.48 -9.21
CA THR A 529 -3.94 10.74 -9.09
C THR A 529 -2.97 11.90 -8.86
N LYS A 530 -2.90 12.83 -9.83
CA LYS A 530 -2.12 14.07 -9.74
C LYS A 530 -2.82 15.10 -8.84
N VAL A 531 -2.79 14.88 -7.53
CA VAL A 531 -3.31 15.80 -6.51
C VAL A 531 -2.62 17.18 -6.53
N PRO A 532 -3.31 18.28 -6.17
CA PRO A 532 -2.71 19.63 -6.17
C PRO A 532 -1.64 19.87 -5.10
N GLU A 533 -1.56 19.03 -4.06
CA GLU A 533 -0.61 19.18 -2.95
C GLU A 533 0.84 18.78 -3.32
N ILE A 534 1.06 18.14 -4.47
CA ILE A 534 2.37 17.68 -4.94
C ILE A 534 2.81 18.47 -6.20
N ASP A 535 4.03 19.00 -6.20
CA ASP A 535 4.60 19.73 -7.33
C ASP A 535 5.10 18.76 -8.41
N TRP A 536 4.18 18.17 -9.18
CA TRP A 536 4.49 17.16 -10.19
C TRP A 536 5.47 17.67 -11.27
N PRO A 537 6.45 16.83 -11.70
CA PRO A 537 7.25 17.14 -12.88
C PRO A 537 6.38 17.24 -14.14
N ARG A 538 6.86 18.04 -15.09
CA ARG A 538 6.20 18.32 -16.38
C ARG A 538 6.68 17.39 -17.49
#